data_AF-A0A7Z8CY34-F1
#
_entry.id   AF-A0A7Z8CY34-F1
#
_cell.length_a   1.000
_cell.length_b   1.000
_cell.length_c   1.000
_cell.angle_alpha   90.00
_cell.angle_beta   90.00
_cell.angle_gamma   90.00
#
_symmetry.space_group_name_H-M   'P 1'
#
loop_
_entity.id
_entity.type
_entity.pdbx_description
1 polymer ?
#
loop_
_entity_poly.entity_id
_entity_poly.type
_entity_poly.pdbx_seq_one_letter_code
_entity_poly.pdbx_strand_id
1 'polypeptide(L)'
;MKNQWRLVVGIILVLIVALFAILNVSEVPVNFGFAKVEWPLIMVILGSLFVGAIAAVLVSTGSSMQLKKQVKQQGKELTTFDQKVAERTESLKAEYENKLAEKEIALVENKKKMDSLEQELVTKLTTPPTEKTL
;
A
#
# COMPACT_ATOMS: atom_id res chain seq x y z
N MET A 1 -9.40 -11.52 -32.80
CA MET A 1 -9.18 -10.51 -33.87
C MET A 1 -9.26 -9.04 -33.40
N LYS A 2 -9.08 -8.70 -32.11
CA LYS A 2 -9.30 -7.32 -31.60
C LYS A 2 -8.12 -6.36 -31.75
N ASN A 3 -6.90 -6.86 -32.01
CA ASN A 3 -5.70 -6.02 -32.13
C ASN A 3 -5.22 -5.79 -33.58
N GLN A 4 -5.64 -6.61 -34.55
CA GLN A 4 -5.27 -6.41 -35.95
C GLN A 4 -5.95 -5.17 -36.55
N TRP A 5 -7.17 -4.84 -36.09
CA TRP A 5 -7.85 -3.63 -36.56
C TRP A 5 -7.09 -2.35 -36.21
N ARG A 6 -6.38 -2.30 -35.07
CA ARG A 6 -5.53 -1.15 -34.70
C ARG A 6 -4.38 -0.96 -35.68
N LEU A 7 -3.80 -2.06 -36.17
CA LEU A 7 -2.75 -2.03 -37.18
C LEU A 7 -3.30 -1.51 -38.51
N VAL A 8 -4.46 -2.02 -38.95
CA VAL A 8 -5.13 -1.54 -40.17
C VAL A 8 -5.45 -0.05 -40.09
N VAL A 9 -6.04 0.41 -38.98
CA VAL A 9 -6.32 1.84 -38.74
C VAL A 9 -5.04 2.67 -38.73
N GLY A 10 -3.97 2.14 -38.11
CA GLY A 10 -2.65 2.79 -38.11
C GLY A 10 -2.08 2.97 -39.51
N ILE A 11 -2.15 1.94 -40.37
CA ILE A 11 -1.71 2.03 -41.76
C ILE A 11 -2.53 3.06 -42.53
N ILE A 12 -3.86 3.03 -42.40
CA ILE A 12 -4.74 4.00 -43.07
C ILE A 12 -4.38 5.43 -42.64
N LEU A 13 -4.14 5.65 -41.35
CA LEU A 13 -3.75 6.96 -40.83
C LEU A 13 -2.39 7.41 -41.37
N VAL A 14 -1.40 6.52 -41.45
CA VAL A 14 -0.10 6.82 -42.06
C VAL A 14 -0.25 7.21 -43.53
N LEU A 15 -1.11 6.52 -44.29
CA LEU A 15 -1.39 6.86 -45.68
C LEU A 15 -2.06 8.23 -45.81
N ILE A 16 -3.02 8.57 -44.94
CA ILE A 16 -3.66 9.89 -44.90
C ILE A 16 -2.63 10.98 -44.63
N VAL A 17 -1.74 10.79 -43.65
CA VAL A 17 -0.67 11.74 -43.34
C VAL A 17 0.31 11.90 -44.51
N ALA A 18 0.68 10.81 -45.17
CA ALA A 18 1.54 10.85 -46.35
C ALA A 18 0.90 11.60 -47.52
N LEU A 19 -0.39 11.37 -47.79
CA LEU A 19 -1.14 12.14 -48.79
C LEU A 19 -1.20 13.62 -48.41
N PHE A 20 -1.49 13.93 -47.15
CA PHE A 20 -1.50 15.30 -46.66
C PHE A 20 -0.14 15.97 -46.84
N ALA A 21 0.96 15.25 -46.61
CA ALA A 21 2.32 15.75 -46.83
C ALA A 21 2.58 16.10 -48.30
N ILE A 22 2.18 15.24 -49.24
CA ILE A 22 2.32 15.49 -50.68
C ILE A 22 1.51 16.71 -51.11
N LEU A 23 0.27 16.83 -50.63
CA LEU A 23 -0.63 17.92 -51.01
C LEU A 23 -0.23 19.28 -50.41
N ASN A 24 0.58 19.28 -49.35
CA ASN A 24 0.98 20.48 -48.60
C ASN A 24 2.50 20.70 -48.63
N VAL A 25 3.17 20.28 -49.71
CA VAL A 25 4.61 20.54 -49.94
C VAL A 25 4.86 21.97 -50.44
N SER A 26 4.16 22.94 -49.87
CA SER A 26 4.35 24.36 -50.17
C SER A 26 5.40 24.95 -49.25
N GLU A 27 6.38 25.66 -49.82
CA GLU A 27 7.40 26.37 -49.05
C GLU A 27 6.77 27.53 -48.29
N VAL A 28 7.07 27.62 -47.00
CA VAL A 28 6.61 28.68 -46.11
C VAL A 28 7.83 29.25 -45.39
N PRO A 29 7.98 30.59 -45.38
CA PRO A 29 9.06 31.23 -44.64
C PRO A 29 8.84 31.09 -43.14
N VAL A 30 9.80 30.48 -42.44
CA VAL A 30 9.82 30.36 -40.99
C VAL A 30 10.89 31.30 -40.42
N ASN A 31 10.50 32.15 -39.48
CA ASN A 31 11.41 33.04 -38.77
C ASN A 31 11.72 32.47 -37.38
N PHE A 32 12.98 32.09 -37.16
CA PHE A 32 13.48 31.57 -35.88
C PHE A 32 14.00 32.68 -34.95
N GLY A 33 13.81 33.95 -35.30
CA GLY A 33 14.28 35.12 -34.56
C GLY A 33 15.71 35.55 -34.95
N PHE A 34 16.59 34.59 -35.26
CA PHE A 34 17.98 34.83 -35.70
C PHE A 34 18.23 34.44 -37.16
N ALA A 35 17.34 33.64 -37.75
CA ALA A 35 17.43 33.20 -39.14
C ALA A 35 16.02 33.03 -39.71
N LYS A 36 15.89 33.29 -41.02
CA LYS A 36 14.67 33.05 -41.79
C LYS A 36 14.98 32.00 -42.86
N VAL A 37 14.23 30.91 -42.87
CA VAL A 37 14.45 29.78 -43.78
C VAL A 37 13.11 29.36 -44.38
N GLU A 38 13.09 29.02 -45.66
CA GLU A 38 11.88 28.53 -46.34
C GLU A 38 11.84 27.01 -46.28
N TRP A 39 10.88 26.47 -45.53
CA TRP A 39 10.69 25.04 -45.34
C TRP A 39 9.28 24.64 -45.78
N PRO A 40 9.06 23.42 -46.30
CA PRO A 40 7.73 22.94 -46.61
C PRO A 40 6.81 22.98 -45.38
N LEU A 41 5.56 23.43 -45.53
CA LEU A 41 4.60 23.59 -44.44
C LEU A 41 4.45 22.31 -43.60
N ILE A 42 4.40 21.15 -44.25
CA ILE A 42 4.33 19.86 -43.56
C ILE A 42 5.52 19.61 -42.62
N MET A 43 6.73 20.02 -42.99
CA MET A 43 7.92 19.86 -42.14
C MET A 43 7.82 20.71 -40.88
N VAL A 44 7.24 21.91 -41.00
CA VAL A 44 6.99 22.80 -39.85
C VAL A 44 5.96 22.18 -38.89
N ILE A 45 4.87 21.62 -39.43
CA ILE A 45 3.83 20.95 -38.64
C ILE A 45 4.39 19.70 -37.94
N LEU A 46 5.09 18.83 -38.67
CA LEU A 46 5.69 17.62 -38.10
C LEU A 46 6.76 17.96 -37.05
N GLY A 47 7.61 18.97 -37.31
CA GLY A 47 8.62 19.42 -36.36
C GLY A 47 8.02 19.95 -35.06
N SER A 48 7.01 20.82 -35.16
CA SER A 48 6.31 21.36 -33.99
C SER A 48 5.57 20.28 -33.20
N LEU A 49 4.89 19.36 -33.88
CA LEU A 49 4.25 18.20 -33.26
C LEU A 49 5.27 17.32 -32.54
N PHE A 50 6.43 17.08 -33.15
CA PHE A 50 7.51 16.28 -32.57
C PHE A 50 8.08 16.92 -31.31
N VAL A 51 8.36 18.23 -31.34
CA VAL A 51 8.79 18.99 -30.15
C VAL A 51 7.73 18.95 -29.05
N GLY A 52 6.45 19.14 -29.40
CA GLY A 52 5.34 19.01 -28.46
C GLY A 52 5.25 17.63 -27.82
N ALA A 53 5.43 16.56 -28.60
CA ALA A 53 5.43 15.18 -28.11
C ALA A 53 6.61 14.92 -27.17
N ILE A 54 7.82 15.40 -27.51
CA ILE A 54 8.99 15.31 -26.62
C ILE A 54 8.71 16.04 -25.31
N ALA A 55 8.21 17.27 -25.36
CA ALA A 55 7.87 18.04 -24.17
C ALA A 55 6.84 17.30 -23.30
N ALA A 56 5.78 16.74 -23.90
CA ALA A 56 4.78 15.96 -23.19
C ALA A 56 5.38 14.71 -22.51
N VAL A 57 6.26 13.98 -23.19
CA VAL A 57 6.94 12.80 -22.63
C VAL A 57 7.84 13.20 -21.45
N LEU A 58 8.60 14.28 -21.57
CA LEU A 58 9.46 14.78 -20.50
C LEU A 58 8.64 15.16 -19.26
N VAL A 59 7.56 15.92 -19.45
CA VAL A 59 6.64 16.31 -18.37
C VAL A 59 5.99 15.07 -17.72
N SER A 60 5.50 14.13 -18.53
CA SER A 60 4.85 12.91 -18.03
C SER A 60 5.79 11.96 -17.30
N THR A 61 7.06 11.89 -17.71
CA THR A 61 8.06 11.03 -17.07
C THR A 61 8.42 11.55 -15.67
N GLY A 62 8.52 12.88 -15.52
CA GLY A 62 8.79 13.53 -14.23
C GLY A 62 7.74 13.20 -13.16
N SER A 63 6.45 13.30 -13.51
CA SER A 63 5.34 13.01 -12.59
C SER A 63 5.21 11.50 -12.28
N SER A 64 5.45 10.64 -13.26
CA SER A 64 5.39 9.18 -13.09
C SER A 64 6.46 8.65 -12.12
N MET A 65 7.63 9.28 -12.06
CA MET A 65 8.69 8.89 -11.14
C MET A 65 8.31 9.17 -9.68
N GLN A 66 7.68 10.32 -9.41
CA GLN A 66 7.18 10.65 -8.07
C GLN A 66 6.10 9.67 -7.63
N LEU A 67 5.18 9.32 -8.53
CA LEU A 67 4.13 8.35 -8.24
C LEU A 67 4.70 6.96 -7.92
N LYS A 68 5.67 6.48 -8.70
CA LYS A 68 6.38 5.21 -8.41
C LYS A 68 7.08 5.22 -7.05
N LYS A 69 7.70 6.35 -6.67
CA LYS A 69 8.32 6.49 -5.34
C LYS A 69 7.28 6.41 -4.22
N GLN A 70 6.15 7.11 -4.37
CA GLN A 70 5.05 7.06 -3.39
C GLN A 70 4.49 5.65 -3.24
N VAL A 71 4.22 4.95 -4.35
CA VAL A 71 3.76 3.55 -4.31
C VAL A 71 4.76 2.64 -3.60
N LYS A 72 6.07 2.80 -3.86
CA LYS A 72 7.11 2.02 -3.18
C LYS A 72 7.19 2.35 -1.68
N GLN A 73 7.02 3.61 -1.30
CA GLN A 73 7.03 4.05 0.09
C GLN A 73 5.81 3.52 0.85
N GLN A 74 4.62 3.66 0.28
CA GLN A 74 3.39 3.09 0.82
C GLN A 74 3.49 1.57 0.97
N GLY A 75 4.07 0.88 -0.02
CA GLY A 75 4.32 -0.56 0.07
C GLY A 75 5.22 -0.95 1.26
N LYS A 76 6.26 -0.16 1.53
CA LYS A 76 7.12 -0.37 2.72
C LYS A 76 6.36 -0.10 4.02
N GLU A 77 5.58 0.97 4.08
CA GLU A 77 4.78 1.33 5.26
C GLU A 77 3.79 0.21 5.60
N LEU A 78 3.11 -0.37 4.61
CA LEU A 78 2.26 -1.54 4.78
C LEU A 78 3.02 -2.73 5.37
N THR A 79 4.18 -3.08 4.82
CA THR A 79 4.99 -4.20 5.34
C THR A 79 5.41 -3.97 6.80
N THR A 80 5.81 -2.74 7.14
CA THR A 80 6.17 -2.40 8.53
C THR A 80 4.97 -2.41 9.47
N PHE A 81 3.80 -2.00 8.97
CA PHE A 81 2.56 -2.02 9.75
C PHE A 81 2.13 -3.46 10.03
N ASP A 82 2.17 -4.33 9.03
CA ASP A 82 1.87 -5.76 9.18
C ASP A 82 2.79 -6.44 10.19
N GLN A 83 4.09 -6.13 10.17
CA GLN A 83 5.06 -6.62 11.17
C GLN A 83 4.71 -6.15 12.59
N LYS A 84 4.39 -4.86 12.77
CA LYS A 84 3.99 -4.33 14.08
C LYS A 84 2.69 -4.95 14.59
N VAL A 85 1.73 -5.21 13.71
CA VAL A 85 0.48 -5.89 14.07
C VAL A 85 0.77 -7.33 14.50
N ALA A 86 1.62 -8.05 13.78
CA ALA A 86 2.03 -9.41 14.15
C ALA A 86 2.71 -9.44 15.53
N GLU A 87 3.70 -8.58 15.75
CA GLU A 87 4.42 -8.45 17.03
C GLU A 87 3.49 -8.06 18.19
N ARG A 88 2.58 -7.10 17.97
CA ARG A 88 1.59 -6.70 18.97
C ARG A 88 0.62 -7.84 19.30
N THR A 89 0.23 -8.62 18.30
CA THR A 89 -0.67 -9.76 18.50
C THR A 89 0.02 -10.87 19.29
N GLU A 90 1.29 -11.14 19.02
CA GLU A 90 2.09 -12.14 19.73
C GLU A 90 2.34 -11.73 21.19
N SER A 91 2.76 -10.49 21.42
CA SER A 91 2.95 -9.95 22.77
C SER A 91 1.65 -9.93 23.58
N LEU A 92 0.52 -9.56 22.97
CA LEU A 92 -0.79 -9.63 23.63
C LEU A 92 -1.16 -11.07 24.01
N LYS A 93 -0.93 -12.05 23.12
CA LYS A 93 -1.18 -13.47 23.42
C LYS A 93 -0.34 -13.95 24.61
N ALA A 94 0.95 -13.63 24.62
CA ALA A 94 1.83 -13.97 25.75
C ALA A 94 1.37 -13.31 27.06
N GLU A 95 0.92 -12.05 27.01
CA GLU A 95 0.37 -11.37 28.18
C GLU A 95 -0.92 -12.04 28.70
N TYR A 96 -1.81 -12.48 27.79
CA TYR A 96 -3.01 -13.22 28.16
C TYR A 96 -2.69 -14.60 28.77
N GLU A 97 -1.74 -15.33 28.22
CA GLU A 97 -1.29 -16.62 28.76
C GLU A 97 -0.69 -16.47 30.16
N ASN A 98 0.16 -15.47 30.38
CA ASN A 98 0.70 -15.17 31.70
C ASN A 98 -0.40 -14.83 32.71
N LYS A 99 -1.37 -13.98 32.33
CA LYS A 99 -2.51 -13.66 33.18
C LYS A 99 -3.39 -14.87 33.49
N LEU A 100 -3.53 -15.80 32.55
CA LEU A 100 -4.30 -17.03 32.74
C LEU A 100 -3.58 -17.95 33.75
N ALA A 101 -2.28 -18.13 33.59
CA ALA A 101 -1.45 -18.89 34.53
C ALA A 101 -1.47 -18.30 35.94
N GLU A 102 -1.31 -16.97 36.08
CA GLU A 102 -1.42 -16.30 37.37
C GLU A 102 -2.80 -16.50 38.03
N LYS A 103 -3.88 -16.38 37.24
CA LYS A 103 -5.24 -16.64 37.74
C LYS A 103 -5.42 -18.08 38.19
N GLU A 104 -4.88 -19.05 37.46
CA GLU A 104 -4.99 -20.46 37.80
C GLU A 104 -4.25 -20.79 39.11
N ILE A 105 -3.05 -20.24 39.30
CA ILE A 105 -2.29 -20.34 40.55
C ILE A 105 -3.09 -19.74 41.72
N ALA A 106 -3.64 -18.53 41.54
CA ALA A 106 -4.45 -17.87 42.56
C ALA A 106 -5.74 -18.65 42.89
N LEU A 107 -6.35 -19.30 41.91
CA LEU A 107 -7.56 -20.11 42.09
C LEU A 107 -7.24 -21.38 42.91
N VAL A 108 -6.12 -22.05 42.62
CA VAL A 108 -5.63 -23.18 43.40
C VAL A 108 -5.33 -22.77 44.85
N GLU A 109 -4.68 -21.63 45.06
CA GLU A 109 -4.38 -21.13 46.41
C GLU A 109 -5.66 -20.80 47.19
N ASN A 110 -6.60 -20.08 46.56
CA ASN A 110 -7.89 -19.75 47.18
C ASN A 110 -8.70 -21.00 47.52
N LYS A 111 -8.67 -22.03 46.66
CA LYS A 111 -9.33 -23.31 46.94
C LYS A 111 -8.74 -24.00 48.17
N LYS A 112 -7.40 -24.07 48.28
CA LYS A 112 -6.73 -24.61 49.49
C LYS A 112 -7.12 -23.87 50.77
N LYS A 113 -7.21 -22.53 50.71
CA LYS A 113 -7.66 -21.71 51.85
C LYS A 113 -9.10 -22.07 52.25
N MET A 114 -9.99 -22.23 51.27
CA MET A 114 -11.38 -22.63 51.51
C MET A 114 -11.46 -24.00 52.19
N ASP A 115 -10.74 -25.00 51.67
CA ASP A 115 -10.68 -26.35 52.26
C ASP A 115 -10.17 -26.31 53.72
N SER A 116 -9.18 -25.47 54.01
CA SER A 116 -8.65 -25.32 55.38
C SER A 116 -9.63 -24.64 56.34
N LEU A 117 -10.37 -23.63 55.86
CA LEU A 117 -11.41 -22.96 56.65
C LEU A 117 -12.59 -23.89 56.93
N GLU A 118 -12.97 -24.71 55.95
CA GLU A 118 -13.99 -25.74 56.14
C GLU A 118 -13.57 -26.76 57.20
N GLN A 119 -12.31 -27.23 57.18
CA GLN A 119 -11.80 -28.12 58.22
C GLN A 119 -11.78 -27.46 59.61
N GLU A 120 -11.41 -26.19 59.71
CA GLU A 120 -11.43 -25.45 60.98
C GLU A 120 -12.87 -25.33 61.53
N LEU A 121 -13.83 -25.00 60.66
CA LEU A 121 -15.26 -24.92 61.01
C LEU A 121 -15.80 -26.27 61.50
N VAL A 122 -15.52 -27.36 60.77
CA VAL A 122 -15.92 -28.72 61.19
C VAL A 122 -15.35 -29.04 62.56
N THR A 123 -14.05 -28.79 62.76
CA THR A 123 -13.37 -29.07 64.04
C THR A 123 -14.01 -28.31 65.20
N LYS A 124 -14.37 -27.03 65.02
CA LYS A 124 -15.04 -26.21 66.05
C LYS A 124 -16.49 -26.62 66.31
N LEU A 125 -17.17 -27.25 65.36
CA LEU A 125 -18.56 -27.72 65.50
C LEU A 125 -18.65 -29.15 66.05
N THR A 126 -17.63 -29.99 65.88
CA THR A 126 -17.60 -31.38 66.37
C THR A 126 -16.82 -31.57 67.67
N THR A 127 -16.13 -30.56 68.19
CA THR A 127 -15.51 -30.62 69.52
C THR A 127 -16.57 -30.36 70.61
N PRO A 128 -16.82 -31.31 71.53
CA PRO A 128 -17.80 -31.12 72.61
C PRO A 128 -17.29 -30.04 73.59
N PRO A 129 -18.19 -29.26 74.23
CA PRO A 129 -17.77 -28.20 75.14
C PRO A 129 -16.99 -28.84 76.29
N THR A 130 -15.73 -28.46 76.42
CA THR A 130 -14.85 -28.94 77.48
C THR A 130 -15.47 -28.61 78.82
N GLU A 131 -15.94 -29.65 79.51
CA GLU A 131 -16.44 -29.61 80.87
C GLU A 131 -15.29 -29.16 81.77
N LYS A 132 -15.41 -27.95 82.33
CA LYS A 132 -14.56 -27.49 83.42
C LYS A 132 -15.01 -28.23 84.68
N THR A 133 -14.27 -29.24 85.09
CA THR A 133 -14.35 -29.79 86.44
C THR A 133 -13.02 -29.61 87.16
N LEU A 134 -13.18 -29.11 88.40
CA LEU A 134 -12.23 -28.66 89.39
C LEU A 134 -11.13 -29.66 89.75
#